data_AF-A0A3C0GL36-F1
#
_entry.id   AF-A0A3C0GL36-F1
#
_cell.length_a   1.000
_cell.length_b   1.000
_cell.length_c   1.000
_cell.angle_alpha   90.00
_cell.angle_beta   90.00
_cell.angle_gamma   90.00
#
_symmetry.space_group_name_H-M   'P 1'
#
loop_
_entity.id
_entity.type
_entity.pdbx_description
1 polymer ?
#
loop_
_entity_poly.entity_id
_entity_poly.type
_entity_poly.pdbx_seq_one_letter_code
_entity_poly.pdbx_strand_id
1 'polypeptide(L)'
;MNEIQFLLELQKTKKSYKWHVAGNKIRGVARNGKDKGELFDPVTAVTRYTGNGTYEVTQRGRKRAGRSAGLSTTLTNTVMNASDAKYNRGGSQVLRGRIKQILELK
;
A
#
# COMPACT_ATOMS: atom_id res chain seq x y z
N MET A 1 -4.63 7.45 -11.47
CA MET A 1 -3.74 7.80 -10.34
C MET A 1 -2.30 7.50 -10.73
N ASN A 2 -1.41 8.49 -10.61
CA ASN A 2 0.04 8.33 -10.82
C ASN A 2 0.78 8.07 -9.48
N GLU A 3 2.10 7.86 -9.53
CA GLU A 3 2.90 7.51 -8.34
C GLU A 3 2.84 8.59 -7.26
N ILE A 4 2.95 9.87 -7.63
CA ILE A 4 2.93 10.99 -6.69
C ILE A 4 1.57 11.06 -5.98
N GLN A 5 0.48 10.99 -6.74
CA GLN A 5 -0.89 10.96 -6.19
C GLN A 5 -1.07 9.77 -5.25
N PHE A 6 -0.56 8.59 -5.62
CA PHE A 6 -0.61 7.41 -4.76
C PHE A 6 0.13 7.63 -3.45
N LEU A 7 1.35 8.18 -3.47
CA LEU A 7 2.13 8.46 -2.27
C LEU A 7 1.45 9.50 -1.36
N LEU A 8 0.83 10.53 -1.94
CA LEU A 8 0.05 11.52 -1.18
C LEU A 8 -1.17 10.87 -0.49
N GLU A 9 -1.92 10.03 -1.19
CA GLU A 9 -3.03 9.29 -0.58
C GLU A 9 -2.55 8.31 0.48
N LEU A 10 -1.44 7.61 0.23
CA LEU A 10 -0.84 6.68 1.19
C LEU A 10 -0.42 7.39 2.48
N GLN A 11 0.15 8.59 2.39
CA GLN A 11 0.51 9.39 3.56
C GLN A 11 -0.69 9.74 4.44
N LYS A 12 -1.85 10.04 3.83
CA LYS A 12 -3.09 10.34 4.57
C LYS A 12 -3.61 9.14 5.36
N THR A 13 -3.28 7.91 4.94
CA THR A 13 -3.69 6.69 5.64
C THR A 13 -3.04 6.51 7.02
N LYS A 14 -1.97 7.26 7.36
CA LYS A 14 -1.23 7.11 8.64
C LYS A 14 -2.10 7.18 9.90
N LYS A 15 -3.19 7.96 9.87
CA LYS A 15 -4.13 8.04 11.00
C LYS A 15 -5.06 6.82 11.11
N SER A 16 -5.34 6.17 9.98
CA SER A 16 -6.27 5.03 9.89
C SER A 16 -5.60 3.68 10.12
N TYR A 17 -4.29 3.58 9.90
CA TYR A 17 -3.54 2.33 10.02
C TYR A 17 -2.33 2.47 10.94
N LYS A 18 -1.97 1.38 11.63
CA LYS A 18 -0.68 1.23 12.29
C LYS A 18 0.27 0.56 11.31
N TRP A 19 1.02 1.38 10.59
CA TRP A 19 2.05 0.92 9.66
C TRP A 19 3.24 0.34 10.41
N HIS A 20 3.75 -0.77 9.89
CA HIS A 20 4.94 -1.44 10.40
C HIS A 20 5.58 -2.27 9.28
N VAL A 21 6.81 -2.72 9.53
CA VAL A 21 7.48 -3.70 8.70
C VAL A 21 7.31 -5.07 9.36
N ALA A 22 6.49 -5.94 8.76
CA ALA A 22 6.28 -7.31 9.21
C ALA A 22 7.29 -8.23 8.49
N GLY A 23 8.35 -8.62 9.19
CA GLY A 23 9.52 -9.27 8.59
C GLY A 23 10.22 -8.32 7.61
N ASN A 24 9.96 -8.47 6.32
CA ASN A 24 10.44 -7.55 5.28
C ASN A 24 9.29 -6.90 4.48
N LYS A 25 8.04 -7.06 4.89
CA LYS A 25 6.88 -6.54 4.14
C LYS A 25 6.30 -5.31 4.82
N ILE A 26 5.99 -4.29 4.04
CA ILE A 26 5.29 -3.09 4.53
C ILE A 26 3.81 -3.45 4.66
N ARG A 27 3.28 -3.33 5.88
CA ARG A 27 1.89 -3.67 6.23
C ARG A 27 1.29 -2.64 7.18
N GLY A 28 -0.01 -2.44 7.08
CA GLY A 28 -0.79 -1.55 7.93
C GLY A 28 -1.90 -2.34 8.62
N VAL A 29 -1.97 -2.26 9.94
CA VAL A 29 -3.11 -2.80 10.70
C VAL A 29 -4.17 -1.70 10.82
N ALA A 30 -5.40 -1.96 10.40
CA ALA A 30 -6.48 -0.97 10.54
C ALA A 30 -6.76 -0.68 12.03
N ARG A 31 -6.79 0.61 12.40
CA ARG A 31 -7.00 1.04 13.79
C ARG A 31 -8.47 1.06 14.19
N ASN A 32 -9.35 1.33 13.23
CA ASN A 32 -10.74 1.71 13.45
C ASN A 32 -11.68 1.04 12.42
N GLY A 33 -12.98 1.05 12.73
CA GLY A 33 -14.04 0.56 11.87
C GLY A 33 -14.24 -0.96 11.94
N LYS A 34 -15.07 -1.49 11.05
CA LYS A 34 -15.44 -2.93 11.03
C LYS A 34 -14.25 -3.86 10.80
N ASP A 35 -13.22 -3.38 10.10
CA ASP A 35 -12.02 -4.15 9.76
C ASP A 35 -10.88 -3.88 10.76
N LYS A 36 -11.18 -3.39 11.97
CA LYS A 36 -10.15 -3.11 12.98
C LYS A 36 -9.36 -4.38 13.30
N GLY A 37 -8.05 -4.28 13.29
CA GLY A 37 -7.14 -5.42 13.49
C GLY A 37 -6.76 -6.16 12.20
N GLU A 38 -7.45 -5.90 11.09
CA GLU A 38 -7.14 -6.53 9.81
C GLU A 38 -5.87 -5.94 9.17
N LEU A 39 -5.18 -6.78 8.41
CA LEU A 39 -3.92 -6.46 7.73
C LEU A 39 -4.17 -5.97 6.31
N PHE A 40 -3.54 -4.85 5.98
CA PHE A 40 -3.54 -4.23 4.67
C PHE A 40 -2.13 -4.00 4.17
N ASP A 41 -1.96 -3.97 2.85
CA ASP A 41 -0.75 -3.44 2.21
C ASP A 41 -1.00 -2.04 1.66
N PRO A 42 0.03 -1.33 1.17
CA PRO A 42 -0.14 0.03 0.64
C PRO A 42 -1.23 0.18 -0.42
N VAL A 43 -1.38 -0.79 -1.34
CA VAL A 43 -2.40 -0.71 -2.40
C VAL A 43 -3.80 -0.84 -1.82
N THR A 44 -4.03 -1.89 -1.02
CA THR A 44 -5.35 -2.17 -0.44
C THR A 44 -5.77 -1.11 0.58
N ALA A 45 -4.82 -0.58 1.37
CA ALA A 45 -5.07 0.48 2.32
C ALA A 45 -5.49 1.79 1.65
N VAL A 46 -4.78 2.23 0.60
CA VAL A 46 -5.15 3.43 -0.19
C VAL A 46 -6.50 3.24 -0.85
N THR A 47 -6.74 2.07 -1.43
CA THR A 47 -8.02 1.76 -2.09
C THR A 47 -9.18 1.85 -1.11
N ARG A 48 -9.04 1.28 0.09
CA ARG A 48 -10.04 1.36 1.15
C ARG A 48 -10.21 2.80 1.66
N TYR A 49 -9.11 3.51 1.87
CA TYR A 49 -9.12 4.89 2.37
C TYR A 49 -9.82 5.86 1.40
N THR A 50 -9.65 5.64 0.10
CA THR A 50 -10.28 6.44 -0.97
C THR A 50 -11.73 6.03 -1.28
N GLY A 51 -12.30 5.07 -0.55
CA GLY A 51 -13.69 4.63 -0.72
C GLY A 51 -13.92 3.65 -1.88
N ASN A 52 -12.86 3.14 -2.52
CA ASN A 52 -12.96 2.25 -3.69
C ASN A 52 -13.20 0.76 -3.36
N GLY A 53 -13.62 0.48 -2.11
CA GLY A 53 -13.89 -0.85 -1.60
C GLY A 53 -12.75 -1.46 -0.77
N THR A 54 -13.04 -2.60 -0.16
CA THR A 54 -12.09 -3.36 0.68
C THR A 54 -11.71 -4.65 -0.05
N TYR A 55 -10.41 -4.96 -0.08
CA TYR A 55 -9.87 -6.08 -0.83
C TYR A 55 -8.83 -6.82 0.01
N GLU A 56 -8.75 -8.13 -0.18
CA GLU A 56 -7.76 -8.98 0.46
C GLU A 56 -6.34 -8.71 -0.06
N VAL A 57 -5.34 -8.98 0.79
CA VAL A 57 -3.91 -8.86 0.47
C VAL A 57 -3.40 -10.08 -0.31
N THR A 58 -4.17 -10.53 -1.32
CA THR A 58 -3.79 -11.59 -2.27
C THR A 58 -3.31 -10.96 -3.59
N GLN A 59 -2.62 -11.71 -4.45
CA GLN A 59 -2.17 -11.17 -5.74
C GLN A 59 -3.36 -10.68 -6.61
N ARG A 60 -4.46 -11.44 -6.63
CA ARG A 60 -5.68 -11.07 -7.36
C ARG A 60 -6.40 -9.89 -6.70
N GLY A 61 -6.53 -9.89 -5.37
CA GLY A 61 -7.17 -8.81 -4.62
C GLY A 61 -6.47 -7.47 -4.82
N ARG A 62 -5.13 -7.46 -4.72
CA ARG A 62 -4.31 -6.25 -4.92
C ARG A 62 -4.38 -5.67 -6.32
N LYS A 63 -4.42 -6.52 -7.36
CA LYS A 63 -4.62 -6.06 -8.74
C LYS A 63 -6.01 -5.43 -8.95
N ARG A 64 -7.05 -6.01 -8.35
CA ARG A 64 -8.42 -5.44 -8.38
C ARG A 64 -8.46 -4.11 -7.64
N ALA A 65 -7.85 -4.05 -6.45
CA ALA A 65 -7.74 -2.84 -5.66
C ALA A 65 -7.06 -1.72 -6.45
N GLY A 66 -5.88 -1.99 -7.02
CA GLY A 66 -5.15 -1.00 -7.83
C GLY A 66 -5.96 -0.50 -9.03
N ARG A 67 -6.64 -1.39 -9.75
CA ARG A 67 -7.55 -1.00 -10.84
C ARG A 67 -8.69 -0.10 -10.36
N SER A 68 -9.31 -0.43 -9.22
CA SER A 68 -10.40 0.38 -8.65
C SER A 68 -9.94 1.75 -8.16
N ALA A 69 -8.70 1.87 -7.66
CA ALA A 69 -8.08 3.14 -7.30
C ALA A 69 -7.55 3.93 -8.52
N GLY A 70 -7.74 3.41 -9.73
CA GLY A 70 -7.27 4.04 -10.98
C GLY A 70 -5.76 3.99 -11.18
N LEU A 71 -5.04 3.07 -10.53
CA LEU A 71 -3.62 2.82 -10.77
C LEU A 71 -3.45 2.02 -12.07
N SER A 72 -2.37 2.31 -12.81
CA SER A 72 -1.97 1.44 -13.92
C SER A 72 -1.52 0.08 -13.40
N THR A 73 -1.62 -0.95 -14.23
CA THR A 73 -1.13 -2.30 -13.90
C THR A 73 0.35 -2.28 -13.54
N THR A 74 1.16 -1.51 -14.27
CA THR A 74 2.60 -1.35 -14.01
C THR A 74 2.84 -0.75 -12.63
N LEU A 75 2.22 0.39 -12.31
CA LEU A 75 2.40 1.04 -11.02
C LEU A 75 1.91 0.15 -9.87
N THR A 76 0.77 -0.51 -10.04
CA THR A 76 0.23 -1.47 -9.06
C THR A 76 1.25 -2.57 -8.77
N ASN A 77 1.82 -3.20 -9.81
CA ASN A 77 2.84 -4.22 -9.64
C ASN A 77 4.11 -3.67 -8.97
N THR A 78 4.55 -2.45 -9.33
CA THR A 78 5.72 -1.82 -8.73
C THR A 78 5.51 -1.54 -7.24
N VAL A 79 4.34 -1.03 -6.84
CA VAL A 79 3.99 -0.82 -5.43
C VAL A 79 3.90 -2.16 -4.69
N MET A 80 3.27 -3.19 -5.28
CA MET A 80 3.21 -4.52 -4.69
C MET A 80 4.62 -5.09 -4.44
N ASN A 81 5.50 -5.02 -5.44
CA ASN A 81 6.88 -5.49 -5.33
C ASN A 81 7.68 -4.69 -4.30
N ALA A 82 7.51 -3.36 -4.26
CA ALA A 82 8.12 -2.49 -3.27
C ALA A 82 7.65 -2.82 -1.85
N SER A 83 6.34 -3.05 -1.68
CA SER A 83 5.72 -3.39 -0.40
C SER A 83 6.17 -4.77 0.10
N ASP A 84 6.31 -5.73 -0.80
CA ASP A 84 6.72 -7.11 -0.48
C ASP A 84 8.25 -7.30 -0.42
N ALA A 85 9.05 -6.25 -0.67
CA ALA A 85 10.51 -6.32 -0.81
C ALA A 85 10.98 -7.36 -1.83
N LYS A 86 10.20 -7.60 -2.89
CA LYS A 86 10.49 -8.68 -3.86
C LYS A 86 11.77 -8.43 -4.65
N TYR A 87 12.07 -7.15 -4.91
CA TYR A 87 13.27 -6.73 -5.63
C TYR A 87 13.98 -5.63 -4.85
N ASN A 88 15.27 -5.83 -4.59
CA ASN A 88 16.15 -4.85 -3.93
C ASN A 88 16.97 -4.05 -4.94
N ARG A 89 16.37 -3.74 -6.10
CA ARG A 89 17.02 -3.00 -7.19
C ARG A 89 16.02 -2.15 -7.96
N GLY A 90 16.52 -1.10 -8.62
CA GLY A 90 15.76 -0.27 -9.55
C GLY A 90 14.58 0.47 -8.92
N GLY A 91 13.55 0.74 -9.73
CA GLY A 91 12.40 1.56 -9.32
C GLY A 91 11.63 1.03 -8.10
N SER A 92 11.55 -0.29 -7.90
CA SER A 92 10.89 -0.87 -6.72
C SER A 92 11.64 -0.57 -5.42
N GLN A 93 12.97 -0.51 -5.43
CA GLN A 93 13.76 -0.15 -4.25
C GLN A 93 13.59 1.34 -3.90
N VAL A 94 13.65 2.20 -4.91
CA VAL A 94 13.42 3.65 -4.74
C VAL A 94 12.02 3.92 -4.21
N LEU A 95 11.00 3.31 -4.82
CA LEU A 95 9.62 3.46 -4.37
C LEU A 95 9.42 2.91 -2.96
N ARG A 96 10.06 1.79 -2.60
CA ARG A 96 10.03 1.26 -1.24
C ARG A 96 10.60 2.27 -0.23
N GLY A 97 11.73 2.90 -0.55
CA GLY A 97 12.32 3.95 0.28
C GLY A 97 11.36 5.13 0.49
N ARG A 98 10.73 5.60 -0.60
CA ARG A 98 9.71 6.65 -0.53
C ARG A 98 8.52 6.25 0.34
N ILE A 99 7.99 5.03 0.16
CA ILE A 99 6.88 4.50 0.97
C ILE A 99 7.29 4.46 2.45
N LYS A 100 8.47 3.93 2.78
CA LYS A 100 8.96 3.90 4.17
C LYS A 100 9.05 5.31 4.76
N GLN A 101 9.58 6.25 3.99
CA GLN A 101 9.74 7.64 4.44
C GLN A 101 8.38 8.30 4.75
N ILE A 102 7.40 8.24 3.83
CA ILE A 102 6.10 8.89 4.05
C ILE A 102 5.29 8.24 5.17
N LEU A 103 5.50 6.94 5.40
CA LEU A 103 4.89 6.16 6.47
C LEU A 103 5.69 6.20 7.78
N GLU A 104 6.83 6.91 7.81
CA GLU A 104 7.72 7.03 8.97
C GLU A 104 8.22 5.68 9.52
N LEU A 105 8.46 4.74 8.62
CA LEU A 105 8.96 3.40 8.94
C LEU A 105 10.49 3.39 8.97
N LYS A 106 11.05 3.00 10.12
CA LYS A 106 12.49 2.76 10.30
C LYS A 106 12.94 1.53 9.51
#